data_AF-A0A1S8GQD9-F1
#
_entry.id   AF-A0A1S8GQD9-F1
#
_cell.length_a   1.000
_cell.length_b   1.000
_cell.length_c   1.000
_cell.angle_alpha   90.00
_cell.angle_beta   90.00
_cell.angle_gamma   90.00
#
_symmetry.space_group_name_H-M   'P 1'
#
loop_
_entity.id
_entity.type
_entity.pdbx_description
1 polymer ?
#
loop_
_entity_poly.entity_id
_entity_poly.type
_entity_poly.pdbx_seq_one_letter_code
_entity_poly.pdbx_strand_id
1 'polypeptide(L)'
;MTTALHYEALKERQRNLRHDFPETMGLRVHRAISWIGRAEQCGNDEDARFIFLWISFNAAYADETDFQGTTISERATFINFFNKLAQHDMKEKTIYTALWHRFSGPIRTLMNNHYIFHQFWQHQNGMEGFENWEETFQTSTRSFQQAFQDGNVSKVLRFVFDRLYVLRNQLVHGGATWNSRINRHQVRDGAAILAFLMPLFVQIMMANPHENWGRPFYPVVD
;
A
#
# COMPACT_ATOMS: atom_id res chain seq x y z
N MET A 1 -4.03 -13.49 18.95
CA MET A 1 -5.18 -12.88 18.24
C MET A 1 -4.79 -11.44 17.94
N THR A 2 -4.40 -11.12 16.71
CA THR A 2 -4.01 -9.76 16.35
C THR A 2 -5.28 -8.98 16.07
N THR A 3 -5.76 -8.23 17.06
CA THR A 3 -6.90 -7.32 16.94
C THR A 3 -6.63 -6.34 15.80
N ALA A 4 -7.59 -6.14 14.90
CA ALA A 4 -7.48 -5.10 13.89
C ALA A 4 -7.26 -3.76 14.60
N LEU A 5 -6.14 -3.10 14.33
CA LEU A 5 -5.81 -1.85 14.98
C LEU A 5 -6.47 -0.70 14.22
N HIS A 6 -7.44 -0.08 14.87
CA HIS A 6 -8.25 1.00 14.35
C HIS A 6 -7.61 2.37 14.63
N TYR A 7 -8.13 3.41 13.99
CA TYR A 7 -7.67 4.80 14.14
C TYR A 7 -7.45 5.19 15.61
N GLU A 8 -8.43 4.95 16.48
CA GLU A 8 -8.37 5.39 17.87
C GLU A 8 -7.18 4.78 18.61
N ALA A 9 -6.97 3.46 18.45
CA ALA A 9 -5.85 2.76 19.09
C ALA A 9 -4.48 3.22 18.54
N LEU A 10 -4.38 3.48 17.23
CA LEU A 10 -3.18 4.06 16.63
C LEU A 10 -2.92 5.47 17.17
N LYS A 11 -3.97 6.27 17.30
CA LYS A 11 -3.88 7.66 17.74
C LYS A 11 -3.49 7.77 19.20
N GLU A 12 -4.07 6.92 20.05
CA GLU A 12 -3.69 6.80 21.46
C GLU A 12 -2.22 6.37 21.59
N ARG A 13 -1.81 5.31 20.88
CA ARG A 13 -0.41 4.86 20.87
C ARG A 13 0.54 5.96 20.40
N GLN A 14 0.19 6.69 19.34
CA GLN A 14 0.98 7.82 18.86
C GLN A 14 1.12 8.88 19.96
N ARG A 15 0.04 9.27 20.65
CA ARG A 15 0.10 10.29 21.71
C ARG A 15 1.03 9.89 22.84
N ASN A 16 1.06 8.60 23.19
CA ASN A 16 1.91 8.07 24.25
C ASN A 16 3.40 8.05 23.85
N LEU A 17 3.71 7.75 22.59
CA LEU A 17 5.09 7.58 22.12
C LEU A 17 5.71 8.81 21.45
N ARG A 18 4.89 9.78 21.01
CA ARG A 18 5.34 10.88 20.11
C ARG A 18 6.45 11.77 20.66
N HIS A 19 6.69 11.78 21.98
CA HIS A 19 7.73 12.61 22.58
C HIS A 19 9.14 12.15 22.17
N ASP A 20 9.30 10.89 21.79
CA ASP A 20 10.57 10.31 21.36
C ASP A 20 10.74 10.27 19.83
N PHE A 21 9.73 10.75 19.06
CA PHE A 21 9.76 10.67 17.61
C PHE A 21 10.64 11.78 17.02
N PRO A 22 11.58 11.46 16.11
CA PRO A 22 12.16 12.47 15.23
C PRO A 22 11.06 13.21 14.48
N GLU A 23 11.24 14.51 14.25
CA GLU A 23 10.20 15.38 13.66
C GLU A 23 9.63 14.82 12.35
N THR A 24 10.50 14.40 11.43
CA THR A 24 10.11 13.85 10.13
C THR A 24 9.30 12.57 10.27
N MET A 25 9.70 11.67 11.16
CA MET A 25 8.98 10.43 11.48
C MET A 25 7.61 10.77 12.11
N GLY A 26 7.60 11.68 13.09
CA GLY A 26 6.39 12.09 13.79
C GLY A 26 5.34 12.68 12.85
N LEU A 27 5.78 13.50 11.88
CA LEU A 27 4.92 14.07 10.85
C LEU A 27 4.31 12.99 9.93
N ARG A 28 5.12 12.02 9.47
CA ARG A 28 4.65 10.90 8.63
C ARG A 28 3.56 10.09 9.33
N VAL A 29 3.84 9.62 10.55
CA VAL A 29 2.90 8.84 11.34
C VAL A 29 1.64 9.64 11.65
N HIS A 30 1.78 10.93 12.00
CA HIS A 30 0.62 11.79 12.25
C HIS A 30 -0.31 11.86 11.03
N ARG A 31 0.25 12.12 9.84
CA ARG A 31 -0.52 12.23 8.59
C ARG A 31 -1.14 10.89 8.20
N ALA A 32 -0.37 9.80 8.27
CA ALA A 32 -0.88 8.46 7.96
C ALA A 32 -2.07 8.10 8.86
N ILE A 33 -1.94 8.26 10.18
CA ILE A 33 -3.05 7.99 11.13
C ILE A 33 -4.27 8.86 10.83
N SER A 34 -4.09 10.14 10.48
CA SER A 34 -5.21 11.03 10.11
C SER A 34 -6.02 10.47 8.94
N TRP A 35 -5.34 10.01 7.89
CA TRP A 35 -5.99 9.45 6.71
C TRP A 35 -6.60 8.06 6.94
N ILE A 36 -6.00 7.23 7.81
CA ILE A 36 -6.65 5.99 8.29
C ILE A 36 -7.98 6.32 8.97
N GLY A 37 -8.00 7.29 9.88
CA GLY A 37 -9.24 7.72 10.55
C GLY A 37 -10.29 8.23 9.58
N ARG A 38 -9.89 8.96 8.54
CA ARG A 38 -10.84 9.39 7.51
C ARG A 38 -11.39 8.21 6.71
N ALA A 39 -10.58 7.23 6.39
CA ALA A 39 -10.99 6.03 5.66
C ALA A 39 -12.00 5.16 6.44
N GLU A 40 -11.88 5.09 7.76
CA GLU A 40 -12.83 4.36 8.62
C GLU A 40 -14.24 4.99 8.62
N GLN A 41 -14.35 6.28 8.29
CA GLN A 41 -15.62 7.03 8.25
C GLN A 41 -16.33 6.97 6.89
N CYS A 42 -15.79 6.26 5.90
CA CYS A 42 -16.36 6.19 4.55
C CYS A 42 -17.64 5.35 4.43
N GLY A 43 -18.01 4.59 5.47
CA GLY A 43 -19.14 3.67 5.41
C GLY A 43 -18.99 2.67 4.27
N ASN A 44 -19.93 2.69 3.32
CA ASN A 44 -19.95 1.79 2.15
C ASN A 44 -19.25 2.38 0.90
N ASP A 45 -18.65 3.58 0.99
CA ASP A 45 -17.92 4.18 -0.13
C ASP A 45 -16.49 3.61 -0.22
N GLU A 46 -16.38 2.51 -0.97
CA GLU A 46 -15.12 1.79 -1.18
C GLU A 46 -14.11 2.58 -2.00
N ASP A 47 -14.58 3.42 -2.93
CA ASP A 47 -13.73 4.29 -3.75
C ASP A 47 -13.03 5.33 -2.86
N ALA A 48 -13.81 6.04 -2.03
CA ALA A 48 -13.28 7.02 -1.09
C ALA A 48 -12.36 6.36 -0.07
N ARG A 49 -12.76 5.20 0.48
CA ARG A 49 -11.95 4.44 1.44
C ARG A 49 -10.61 4.04 0.85
N PHE A 50 -10.60 3.50 -0.36
CA PHE A 50 -9.38 3.16 -1.08
C PHE A 50 -8.46 4.38 -1.25
N ILE A 51 -9.00 5.49 -1.74
CA ILE A 51 -8.23 6.73 -1.98
C ILE A 51 -7.63 7.27 -0.69
N PHE A 52 -8.39 7.35 0.41
CA PHE A 52 -7.87 7.84 1.69
C PHE A 52 -6.79 6.92 2.26
N LEU A 53 -6.94 5.60 2.14
CA LEU A 53 -5.89 4.67 2.56
C LEU A 53 -4.64 4.77 1.66
N TRP A 54 -4.81 5.03 0.37
CA TRP A 54 -3.68 5.31 -0.51
C TRP A 54 -2.96 6.60 -0.12
N ILE A 55 -3.69 7.64 0.27
CA ILE A 55 -3.08 8.87 0.79
C ILE A 55 -2.36 8.60 2.12
N SER A 56 -2.93 7.76 2.99
CA SER A 56 -2.24 7.30 4.20
C SER A 56 -0.93 6.57 3.86
N PHE A 57 -0.93 5.75 2.81
CA PHE A 57 0.28 5.08 2.35
C PHE A 57 1.32 6.09 1.87
N ASN A 58 0.94 7.02 1.00
CA ASN A 58 1.80 8.13 0.55
C ASN A 58 2.41 8.91 1.72
N ALA A 59 1.62 9.21 2.76
CA ALA A 59 2.11 9.88 3.95
C ALA A 59 3.16 9.07 4.74
N ALA A 60 3.09 7.74 4.68
CA ALA A 60 4.02 6.85 5.37
C ALA A 60 5.36 6.73 4.61
N TYR A 61 5.33 6.44 3.30
CA TYR A 61 6.54 6.06 2.56
C TYR A 61 7.20 7.20 1.76
N ALA A 62 6.44 8.21 1.28
CA ALA A 62 6.93 9.10 0.23
C ALA A 62 8.10 9.97 0.71
N ASP A 63 9.24 9.95 0.02
CA ASP A 63 10.44 10.72 0.33
C ASP A 63 10.53 11.99 -0.53
N GLU A 64 11.29 12.98 -0.08
CA GLU A 64 11.46 14.26 -0.79
C GLU A 64 12.07 14.09 -2.18
N THR A 65 12.89 13.04 -2.36
CA THR A 65 13.52 12.68 -3.63
C THR A 65 12.52 12.16 -4.67
N ASP A 66 11.31 11.76 -4.26
CA ASP A 66 10.34 11.11 -5.15
C ASP A 66 9.57 12.10 -6.01
N PHE A 67 9.40 13.34 -5.54
CA PHE A 67 8.60 14.36 -6.22
C PHE A 67 9.28 14.96 -7.47
N GLN A 68 10.57 14.66 -7.68
CA GLN A 68 11.34 15.10 -8.85
C GLN A 68 11.56 13.96 -9.87
N GLY A 69 11.05 12.75 -9.61
CA GLY A 69 11.35 11.54 -10.39
C GLY A 69 10.25 11.13 -11.39
N THR A 70 10.60 10.18 -12.28
CA THR A 70 9.64 9.52 -13.19
C THR A 70 8.81 8.45 -12.44
N THR A 71 7.77 7.87 -13.08
CA THR A 71 7.00 6.73 -12.53
C THR A 71 7.85 5.52 -12.11
N ILE A 72 9.04 5.35 -12.69
CA ILE A 72 10.01 4.32 -12.30
C ILE A 72 10.62 4.65 -10.91
N SER A 73 10.83 5.94 -10.62
CA SER A 73 11.30 6.42 -9.33
C SER A 73 10.31 6.10 -8.21
N GLU A 74 9.02 6.36 -8.41
CA GLU A 74 7.99 6.04 -7.40
C GLU A 74 7.93 4.55 -7.06
N ARG A 75 8.03 3.67 -8.07
CA ARG A 75 8.06 2.21 -7.85
C ARG A 75 9.32 1.77 -7.11
N ALA A 76 10.46 2.38 -7.40
CA ALA A 76 11.71 2.11 -6.68
C ALA A 76 11.64 2.53 -5.20
N THR A 77 10.86 3.56 -4.86
CA THR A 77 10.76 4.02 -3.47
C THR A 77 9.90 3.10 -2.60
N PHE A 78 8.81 2.53 -3.13
CA PHE A 78 8.05 1.51 -2.37
C PHE A 78 8.93 0.31 -1.98
N ILE A 79 9.89 -0.07 -2.84
CA ILE A 79 10.81 -1.20 -2.58
C ILE A 79 11.61 -0.98 -1.30
N ASN A 80 12.20 0.21 -1.14
CA ASN A 80 13.00 0.53 0.04
C ASN A 80 12.15 0.56 1.31
N PHE A 81 10.94 1.12 1.22
CA PHE A 81 9.99 1.13 2.34
C PHE A 81 9.59 -0.29 2.76
N PHE A 82 9.24 -1.16 1.82
CA PHE A 82 8.89 -2.56 2.13
C PHE A 82 10.05 -3.37 2.66
N ASN A 83 11.28 -3.10 2.24
CA ASN A 83 12.47 -3.72 2.82
C ASN A 83 12.63 -3.35 4.30
N LYS A 84 12.50 -2.07 4.65
CA LYS A 84 12.57 -1.59 6.05
C LYS A 84 11.46 -2.22 6.89
N LEU A 85 10.23 -2.24 6.40
CA LEU A 85 9.12 -2.90 7.09
C LEU A 85 9.39 -4.39 7.31
N ALA A 86 9.84 -5.11 6.29
CA ALA A 86 10.14 -6.54 6.40
C ALA A 86 11.28 -6.82 7.37
N GLN A 87 12.32 -5.97 7.40
CA GLN A 87 13.43 -6.07 8.34
C GLN A 87 12.96 -5.90 9.79
N HIS A 88 12.10 -4.92 10.05
CA HIS A 88 11.59 -4.63 11.38
C HIS A 88 10.44 -5.57 11.82
N ASP A 89 9.85 -6.34 10.91
CA ASP A 89 8.82 -7.35 11.19
C ASP A 89 9.38 -8.79 11.24
N MET A 90 10.70 -9.00 11.17
CA MET A 90 11.30 -10.35 11.11
C MET A 90 10.97 -11.24 12.31
N LYS A 91 10.90 -10.65 13.51
CA LYS A 91 10.67 -11.39 14.76
C LYS A 91 9.21 -11.76 14.95
N GLU A 92 8.31 -10.78 14.83
CA GLU A 92 6.88 -10.95 15.10
C GLU A 92 6.12 -11.50 13.88
N LYS A 93 6.66 -11.32 12.67
CA LYS A 93 6.08 -11.76 11.39
C LYS A 93 4.61 -11.35 11.27
N THR A 94 4.28 -10.16 11.75
CA THR A 94 2.90 -9.68 11.85
C THR A 94 2.33 -9.49 10.46
N ILE A 95 3.08 -8.87 9.55
CA ILE A 95 2.68 -8.65 8.15
C ILE A 95 2.51 -9.99 7.42
N TYR A 96 3.45 -10.92 7.60
CA TYR A 96 3.34 -12.24 6.98
C TYR A 96 2.09 -12.99 7.47
N THR A 97 1.90 -13.08 8.78
CA THR A 97 0.75 -13.74 9.42
C THR A 97 -0.56 -13.12 8.93
N ALA A 98 -0.60 -11.79 8.87
CA ALA A 98 -1.67 -10.98 8.32
C ALA A 98 -2.03 -11.37 6.88
N LEU A 99 -1.05 -11.34 5.97
CA LEU A 99 -1.24 -11.67 4.56
C LEU A 99 -1.65 -13.14 4.37
N TRP A 100 -1.07 -14.06 5.14
CA TRP A 100 -1.27 -15.50 5.00
C TRP A 100 -2.61 -15.98 5.55
N HIS A 101 -2.96 -15.60 6.78
CA HIS A 101 -4.14 -16.12 7.46
C HIS A 101 -5.41 -15.35 7.15
N ARG A 102 -5.31 -14.04 6.85
CA ARG A 102 -6.50 -13.20 6.68
C ARG A 102 -6.79 -12.83 5.23
N PHE A 103 -5.77 -12.70 4.38
CA PHE A 103 -5.92 -12.13 3.04
C PHE A 103 -5.44 -13.03 1.90
N SER A 104 -5.12 -14.30 2.15
CA SER A 104 -4.67 -15.22 1.10
C SER A 104 -5.66 -15.36 -0.06
N GLY A 105 -6.97 -15.36 0.22
CA GLY A 105 -8.02 -15.34 -0.79
C GLY A 105 -8.05 -14.02 -1.60
N PRO A 106 -8.36 -12.87 -0.97
CA PRO A 106 -8.40 -11.56 -1.64
C PRO A 106 -7.13 -11.23 -2.42
N ILE A 107 -5.94 -11.55 -1.89
CA ILE A 107 -4.68 -11.30 -2.59
C ILE A 107 -4.55 -12.21 -3.82
N ARG A 108 -4.93 -13.48 -3.74
CA ARG A 108 -4.95 -14.36 -4.93
C ARG A 108 -5.91 -13.83 -6.00
N THR A 109 -7.09 -13.36 -5.61
CA THR A 109 -8.04 -12.73 -6.54
C THR A 109 -7.43 -11.46 -7.18
N LEU A 110 -6.78 -10.62 -6.38
CA LEU A 110 -6.08 -9.43 -6.86
C LEU A 110 -4.98 -9.79 -7.88
N MET A 111 -4.19 -10.82 -7.62
CA MET A 111 -3.10 -11.23 -8.51
C MET A 111 -3.60 -11.82 -9.83
N ASN A 112 -4.76 -12.48 -9.82
CA ASN A 112 -5.40 -13.06 -11.01
C ASN A 112 -6.26 -12.06 -11.81
N ASN A 113 -6.32 -10.80 -11.40
CA ASN A 113 -7.08 -9.76 -12.11
C ASN A 113 -6.18 -8.98 -13.09
N HIS A 114 -6.39 -9.20 -14.40
CA HIS A 114 -5.64 -8.49 -15.45
C HIS A 114 -6.03 -7.01 -15.58
N TYR A 115 -7.23 -6.59 -15.15
CA TYR A 115 -7.65 -5.18 -15.19
C TYR A 115 -6.88 -4.26 -14.25
N ILE A 116 -6.06 -4.83 -13.36
CA ILE A 116 -5.12 -4.09 -12.48
C ILE A 116 -3.67 -4.48 -12.76
N PHE A 117 -3.41 -5.06 -13.93
CA PHE A 117 -2.07 -5.31 -14.44
C PHE A 117 -1.68 -4.21 -15.44
N HIS A 118 -0.53 -3.60 -15.24
CA HIS A 118 -0.15 -2.42 -16.04
C HIS A 118 0.02 -2.74 -17.53
N GLN A 119 0.70 -3.85 -17.86
CA GLN A 119 0.98 -4.20 -19.25
C GLN A 119 -0.27 -4.58 -20.04
N PHE A 120 -1.32 -5.08 -19.38
CA PHE A 120 -2.63 -5.27 -20.01
C PHE A 120 -3.14 -3.94 -20.59
N TRP A 121 -3.10 -2.85 -19.83
CA TRP A 121 -3.55 -1.54 -20.32
C TRP A 121 -2.62 -0.94 -21.37
N GLN A 122 -1.30 -1.20 -21.29
CA GLN A 122 -0.37 -0.75 -22.33
C GLN A 122 -0.70 -1.42 -23.68
N HIS A 123 -0.99 -2.72 -23.65
CA HIS A 123 -1.46 -3.45 -24.84
C HIS A 123 -2.81 -2.92 -25.35
N GLN A 124 -3.81 -2.76 -24.47
CA GLN A 124 -5.14 -2.25 -24.87
C GLN A 124 -5.08 -0.83 -25.47
N ASN A 125 -4.10 -0.03 -25.07
CA ASN A 125 -3.88 1.31 -25.61
C ASN A 125 -3.02 1.32 -26.89
N GLY A 126 -2.67 0.15 -27.43
CA GLY A 126 -1.89 0.03 -28.67
C GLY A 126 -0.43 0.46 -28.54
N MET A 127 0.15 0.42 -27.33
CA MET A 127 1.58 0.66 -27.15
C MET A 127 2.39 -0.52 -27.70
N GLU A 128 3.36 -0.25 -28.57
CA GLU A 128 4.27 -1.27 -29.11
C GLU A 128 5.08 -1.96 -28.00
N GLY A 129 5.32 -3.26 -28.16
CA GLY A 129 6.17 -4.06 -27.26
C GLY A 129 5.44 -4.67 -26.06
N PHE A 130 4.10 -4.62 -26.04
CA PHE A 130 3.26 -5.20 -24.99
C PHE A 130 2.32 -6.31 -25.51
N GLU A 131 2.59 -6.85 -26.70
CA GLU A 131 1.81 -7.93 -27.33
C GLU A 131 1.90 -9.25 -26.53
N ASN A 132 2.93 -9.43 -25.70
CA ASN A 132 3.13 -10.60 -24.87
C ASN A 132 2.61 -10.42 -23.42
N TRP A 133 1.69 -9.49 -23.18
CA TRP A 133 1.24 -9.17 -21.82
C TRP A 133 0.62 -10.37 -21.07
N GLU A 134 0.00 -11.34 -21.75
CA GLU A 134 -0.52 -12.54 -21.11
C GLU A 134 0.62 -13.40 -20.52
N GLU A 135 1.74 -13.54 -21.23
CA GLU A 135 2.90 -14.30 -20.77
C GLU A 135 3.54 -13.64 -19.55
N THR A 136 3.70 -12.32 -19.59
CA THR A 136 4.25 -11.55 -18.47
C THR A 136 3.30 -11.54 -17.28
N PHE A 137 1.99 -11.53 -17.49
CA PHE A 137 0.97 -11.64 -16.45
C PHE A 137 1.06 -12.99 -15.73
N GLN A 138 1.16 -14.10 -16.49
CA GLN A 138 1.34 -15.43 -15.92
C GLN A 138 2.66 -15.55 -15.16
N THR A 139 3.75 -14.99 -15.71
CA THR A 139 5.07 -14.96 -15.06
C THR A 139 5.04 -14.16 -13.76
N SER A 140 4.37 -13.01 -13.75
CA SER A 140 4.16 -12.20 -12.55
C SER A 140 3.36 -12.97 -11.49
N THR A 141 2.32 -13.70 -11.89
CA THR A 141 1.50 -14.51 -10.99
C THR A 141 2.29 -15.67 -10.37
N ARG A 142 3.08 -16.40 -11.17
CA ARG A 142 3.98 -17.46 -10.67
C ARG A 142 5.03 -16.91 -9.71
N SER A 143 5.63 -15.78 -10.06
CA SER A 143 6.64 -15.12 -9.22
C SER A 143 6.07 -14.65 -7.88
N PHE A 144 4.82 -14.18 -7.87
CA PHE A 144 4.10 -13.87 -6.64
C PHE A 144 3.86 -15.12 -5.79
N GLN A 145 3.38 -16.21 -6.39
CA GLN A 145 3.12 -17.46 -5.68
C GLN A 145 4.38 -18.01 -5.02
N GLN A 146 5.53 -17.99 -5.73
CA GLN A 146 6.81 -18.38 -5.16
C GLN A 146 7.21 -17.47 -3.99
N ALA A 147 7.14 -16.15 -4.16
CA ALA A 147 7.47 -15.20 -3.09
C ALA A 147 6.58 -15.39 -1.85
N PHE A 148 5.31 -15.73 -2.06
CA PHE A 148 4.35 -16.01 -1.00
C PHE A 148 4.72 -17.30 -0.26
N GLN A 149 5.07 -18.37 -0.98
CA GLN A 149 5.53 -19.64 -0.40
C GLN A 149 6.84 -19.49 0.38
N ASP A 150 7.78 -18.71 -0.15
CA ASP A 150 9.08 -18.44 0.49
C ASP A 150 8.97 -17.53 1.73
N GLY A 151 7.78 -16.99 2.02
CA GLY A 151 7.59 -16.03 3.10
C GLY A 151 8.29 -14.69 2.88
N ASN A 152 8.59 -14.33 1.62
CA ASN A 152 9.29 -13.09 1.27
C ASN A 152 8.31 -11.91 1.31
N VAL A 153 8.09 -11.36 2.51
CA VAL A 153 7.14 -10.26 2.77
C VAL A 153 7.39 -9.07 1.85
N SER A 154 8.64 -8.62 1.71
CA SER A 154 8.96 -7.47 0.86
C SER A 154 8.53 -7.71 -0.59
N LYS A 155 8.86 -8.87 -1.16
CA LYS A 155 8.50 -9.21 -2.54
C LYS A 155 6.99 -9.38 -2.72
N VAL A 156 6.30 -9.97 -1.73
CA VAL A 156 4.83 -10.08 -1.71
C VAL A 156 4.19 -8.68 -1.71
N LEU A 157 4.64 -7.78 -0.84
CA LEU A 157 4.12 -6.41 -0.78
C LEU A 157 4.35 -5.66 -2.09
N ARG A 158 5.51 -5.80 -2.72
CA ARG A 158 5.78 -5.20 -4.05
C ARG A 158 4.74 -5.62 -5.08
N PHE A 159 4.46 -6.92 -5.22
CA PHE A 159 3.44 -7.39 -6.16
C PHE A 159 2.04 -6.87 -5.85
N VAL A 160 1.65 -6.87 -4.57
CA VAL A 160 0.35 -6.33 -4.14
C VAL A 160 0.25 -4.86 -4.50
N PHE A 161 1.22 -4.04 -4.10
CA PHE A 161 1.18 -2.60 -4.34
C PHE A 161 1.36 -2.22 -5.80
N ASP A 162 2.04 -3.03 -6.62
CA ASP A 162 2.06 -2.84 -8.08
C ASP A 162 0.65 -2.94 -8.68
N ARG A 163 -0.18 -3.88 -8.22
CA ARG A 163 -1.58 -4.00 -8.67
C ARG A 163 -2.45 -2.86 -8.12
N LEU A 164 -2.26 -2.52 -6.84
CA LEU A 164 -3.01 -1.41 -6.22
C LEU A 164 -2.64 -0.05 -6.83
N TYR A 165 -1.41 0.12 -7.31
CA TYR A 165 -0.98 1.35 -8.00
C TYR A 165 -1.74 1.56 -9.32
N VAL A 166 -1.94 0.50 -10.11
CA VAL A 166 -2.78 0.57 -11.32
C VAL A 166 -4.22 0.94 -10.96
N LEU A 167 -4.77 0.32 -9.92
CA LEU A 167 -6.11 0.63 -9.42
C LEU A 167 -6.23 2.09 -8.97
N ARG A 168 -5.23 2.60 -8.24
CA ARG A 168 -5.15 4.01 -7.85
C ARG A 168 -5.14 4.92 -9.05
N ASN A 169 -4.37 4.59 -10.08
CA ASN A 169 -4.32 5.42 -11.29
C ASN A 169 -5.66 5.48 -12.02
N GLN A 170 -6.38 4.36 -12.07
CA GLN A 170 -7.74 4.33 -12.61
C GLN A 170 -8.68 5.27 -11.84
N LEU A 171 -8.65 5.25 -10.52
CA LEU A 171 -9.53 6.09 -9.69
C LEU A 171 -9.14 7.58 -9.74
N VAL A 172 -7.86 7.88 -9.50
CA VAL A 172 -7.38 9.26 -9.32
C VAL A 172 -7.31 10.03 -10.63
N HIS A 173 -7.00 9.38 -11.75
CA HIS A 173 -6.95 10.04 -13.07
C HIS A 173 -8.28 9.98 -13.83
N GLY A 174 -9.37 9.55 -13.18
CA GLY A 174 -10.71 9.52 -13.80
C GLY A 174 -10.92 8.39 -14.81
N GLY A 175 -10.05 7.38 -14.84
CA GLY A 175 -10.20 6.17 -15.63
C GLY A 175 -11.26 5.19 -15.10
N ALA A 176 -11.92 5.52 -13.99
CA ALA A 176 -13.04 4.78 -13.42
C ALA A 176 -14.12 5.75 -12.91
N THR A 177 -15.39 5.43 -13.20
CA THR A 177 -16.54 6.19 -12.70
C THR A 177 -16.85 5.80 -11.26
N TRP A 178 -17.06 6.77 -10.36
CA TRP A 178 -17.46 6.52 -8.97
C TRP A 178 -18.73 5.66 -8.89
N ASN A 179 -18.73 4.66 -7.99
CA ASN A 179 -19.87 3.78 -7.70
C ASN A 179 -20.52 3.10 -8.93
N SER A 180 -19.77 2.89 -10.01
CA SER A 180 -20.26 2.16 -11.18
C SER A 180 -20.43 0.66 -10.92
N ARG A 181 -20.99 -0.13 -11.84
CA ARG A 181 -21.05 -1.60 -11.66
C ARG A 181 -19.74 -2.32 -12.02
N ILE A 182 -18.91 -1.68 -12.85
CA ILE A 182 -17.66 -2.24 -13.37
C ILE A 182 -16.55 -1.94 -12.37
N ASN A 183 -15.61 -2.87 -12.17
CA ASN A 183 -14.43 -2.73 -11.30
C ASN A 183 -14.70 -2.60 -9.77
N ARG A 184 -15.93 -2.83 -9.28
CA ARG A 184 -16.20 -2.71 -7.82
C ARG A 184 -15.49 -3.75 -6.97
N HIS A 185 -15.35 -4.97 -7.49
CA HIS A 185 -14.71 -6.05 -6.74
C HIS A 185 -13.25 -5.72 -6.40
N GLN A 186 -12.49 -5.21 -7.39
CA GLN A 186 -11.10 -4.82 -7.19
C GLN A 186 -10.94 -3.61 -6.27
N VAL A 187 -11.85 -2.62 -6.33
CA VAL A 187 -11.83 -1.46 -5.42
C VAL A 187 -12.08 -1.91 -3.98
N ARG A 188 -13.13 -2.71 -3.75
CA ARG A 188 -13.46 -3.24 -2.43
C ARG A 188 -12.34 -4.10 -1.85
N ASP A 189 -11.80 -5.02 -2.64
CA ASP A 189 -10.70 -5.89 -2.18
C ASP A 189 -9.42 -5.08 -1.92
N GLY A 190 -9.10 -4.13 -2.79
CA GLY A 190 -7.97 -3.23 -2.61
C GLY A 190 -8.10 -2.37 -1.35
N ALA A 191 -9.30 -1.83 -1.10
CA ALA A 191 -9.59 -1.06 0.10
C ALA A 191 -9.47 -1.92 1.36
N ALA A 192 -9.98 -3.15 1.34
CA ALA A 192 -9.87 -4.08 2.46
C ALA A 192 -8.41 -4.48 2.75
N ILE A 193 -7.60 -4.72 1.70
CA ILE A 193 -6.18 -5.01 1.84
C ILE A 193 -5.44 -3.82 2.48
N LEU A 194 -5.65 -2.60 1.97
CA LEU A 194 -5.02 -1.41 2.53
C LEU A 194 -5.49 -1.09 3.94
N ALA A 195 -6.79 -1.24 4.24
CA ALA A 195 -7.37 -0.97 5.55
C ALA A 195 -6.72 -1.82 6.65
N PHE A 196 -6.23 -3.00 6.25
CA PHE A 196 -5.55 -3.90 7.15
C PHE A 196 -4.04 -3.68 7.21
N LEU A 197 -3.38 -3.45 6.06
CA LEU A 197 -1.93 -3.26 6.03
C LEU A 197 -1.48 -1.92 6.60
N MET A 198 -2.25 -0.84 6.38
CA MET A 198 -1.84 0.50 6.80
C MET A 198 -1.66 0.63 8.33
N PRO A 199 -2.58 0.15 9.18
CA PRO A 199 -2.34 0.10 10.62
C PRO A 199 -1.10 -0.68 11.04
N LEU A 200 -0.77 -1.78 10.35
CA LEU A 200 0.41 -2.58 10.64
C LEU A 200 1.69 -1.82 10.30
N PHE A 201 1.73 -1.18 9.13
CA PHE A 201 2.89 -0.38 8.71
C PHE A 201 3.14 0.76 9.69
N VAL A 202 2.10 1.50 10.06
CA VAL A 202 2.21 2.62 11.00
C VAL A 202 2.68 2.15 12.38
N GLN A 203 2.25 0.99 12.85
CA GLN A 203 2.75 0.43 14.12
C GLN A 203 4.23 0.08 14.06
N ILE A 204 4.68 -0.57 12.98
CA ILE A 204 6.09 -0.91 12.81
C ILE A 204 6.93 0.36 12.78
N MET A 205 6.46 1.42 12.11
CA MET A 205 7.11 2.73 12.14
C MET A 205 7.18 3.30 13.55
N MET A 206 6.06 3.31 14.31
CA MET A 206 6.03 3.79 15.69
C MET A 206 6.89 2.97 16.66
N ALA A 207 7.07 1.67 16.40
CA ALA A 207 7.95 0.81 17.19
C ALA A 207 9.44 1.02 16.86
N ASN A 208 9.74 1.61 15.70
CA ASN A 208 11.11 1.83 15.23
C ASN A 208 11.29 3.30 14.78
N PRO A 209 11.12 4.28 15.68
CA PRO A 209 11.07 5.70 15.31
C PRO A 209 12.40 6.26 14.79
N HIS A 210 13.53 5.61 15.10
CA HIS A 210 14.87 6.04 14.70
C HIS A 210 15.36 5.39 13.40
N GLU A 211 14.57 4.51 12.78
CA GLU A 211 14.82 4.09 11.40
C GLU A 211 14.68 5.31 10.48
N ASN A 212 15.49 5.37 9.42
CA ASN A 212 15.40 6.45 8.45
C ASN A 212 14.16 6.24 7.57
N TRP A 213 12.99 6.70 8.01
CA TRP A 213 11.75 6.63 7.23
C TRP A 213 11.67 7.67 6.09
N GLY A 214 12.75 8.41 5.81
CA GLY A 214 12.81 9.43 4.77
C GLY A 214 12.27 10.80 5.23
N ARG A 215 12.37 11.81 4.36
CA ARG A 215 11.93 13.19 4.64
C ARG A 215 10.64 13.54 3.90
N PRO A 216 9.59 14.03 4.57
CA PRO A 216 8.36 14.43 3.88
C PRO A 216 8.62 15.59 2.92
N PHE A 217 8.16 15.47 1.67
CA PHE A 217 8.33 16.52 0.66
C PHE A 217 7.68 17.86 1.03
N TYR A 218 6.52 17.80 1.71
CA TYR A 218 5.83 18.98 2.22
C TYR A 218 5.99 19.06 3.75
N PRO A 219 7.08 19.64 4.28
CA PRO A 219 7.22 19.88 5.71
C PRO A 219 6.19 20.93 6.20
N VAL A 220 6.04 21.07 7.51
CA VAL A 220 5.30 22.20 8.08
C VAL A 220 6.20 23.43 7.99
N VAL A 221 5.66 24.55 7.53
CA VAL A 221 6.34 25.84 7.44
C VAL A 221 5.45 26.87 8.14
N ASP A 222 6.06 27.72 8.97
CA ASP A 222 5.39 28.81 9.69
C ASP A 222 5.21 30.06 8.82
#